data_AF-A0A0Q8N2I0-F1
#
_entry.id   AF-A0A0Q8N2I0-F1
#
_cell.length_a   1.000
_cell.length_b   1.000
_cell.length_c   1.000
_cell.angle_alpha   90.00
_cell.angle_beta   90.00
_cell.angle_gamma   90.00
#
_symmetry.space_group_name_H-M   'P 1'
#
loop_
_entity.id
_entity.type
_entity.pdbx_description
1 polymer ?
#
loop_
_entity_poly.entity_id
_entity_poly.type
_entity_poly.pdbx_seq_one_letter_code
_entity_poly.pdbx_strand_id
1 'polypeptide(L)'
;MKNSNGIPQLFLRIALGLGFILPVMDRIGLMGLPGSGKVAWGDWEHFINYTNTLIPFASRSVANIFGLTATIAEVIIGICLIAGLKIKLAALGAALITVTFAVFMIFASGIGAPFQYPVFVFTGGALLLSTLDNFKWSLDNYINKPN
;
A
#
# COMPACT_ATOMS: atom_id res chain seq x y z
N MET A 1 0.39 -29.28 7.94
CA MET A 1 0.30 -29.32 6.46
C MET A 1 1.43 -28.48 5.88
N LYS A 2 2.32 -29.09 5.09
CA LYS A 2 3.54 -28.45 4.57
C LYS A 2 3.21 -27.73 3.24
N ASN A 3 2.45 -26.63 3.30
CA ASN A 3 2.15 -25.83 2.11
C ASN A 3 3.38 -25.01 1.73
N SER A 4 4.21 -25.55 0.84
CA SER A 4 5.36 -24.85 0.25
C SER A 4 4.89 -23.83 -0.80
N ASN A 5 4.10 -22.84 -0.39
CA ASN A 5 3.66 -21.72 -1.23
C ASN A 5 4.70 -20.57 -1.28
N GLY A 6 5.99 -20.90 -1.14
CA GLY A 6 7.05 -19.89 -0.98
C GLY A 6 7.13 -18.90 -2.14
N ILE A 7 7.02 -19.38 -3.40
CA ILE A 7 7.14 -18.54 -4.60
C ILE A 7 5.93 -17.61 -4.75
N PRO A 8 4.68 -18.13 -4.74
CA PRO A 8 3.50 -17.26 -4.79
C PRO A 8 3.48 -16.21 -3.67
N GLN A 9 3.84 -16.61 -2.45
CA GLN A 9 3.86 -15.72 -1.30
C GLN A 9 4.94 -14.64 -1.42
N LEU A 10 6.15 -14.99 -1.88
CA LEU A 10 7.22 -14.02 -2.12
C LEU A 10 6.83 -13.02 -3.20
N PHE A 11 6.27 -13.52 -4.31
CA PHE A 11 5.78 -12.66 -5.38
C PHE A 11 4.69 -11.71 -4.87
N LEU A 12 3.70 -12.22 -4.14
CA LEU A 12 2.64 -11.41 -3.57
C LEU A 12 3.17 -10.32 -2.62
N ARG A 13 4.16 -10.65 -1.78
CA ARG A 13 4.82 -9.68 -0.89
C ARG A 13 5.51 -8.56 -1.65
N ILE A 14 6.29 -8.92 -2.68
CA ILE A 14 7.01 -7.94 -3.49
C ILE A 14 6.01 -7.08 -4.27
N ALA A 15 5.00 -7.68 -4.89
CA ALA A 15 3.98 -6.97 -5.64
C ALA A 15 3.19 -5.98 -4.77
N LEU A 16 2.74 -6.41 -3.59
CA LEU A 16 2.08 -5.52 -2.62
C LEU A 16 3.02 -4.40 -2.16
N GLY A 17 4.26 -4.75 -1.80
CA GLY A 17 5.23 -3.76 -1.32
C GLY A 17 5.59 -2.71 -2.36
N LEU A 18 5.85 -3.13 -3.60
CA LEU A 18 6.07 -2.20 -4.72
C LEU A 18 4.83 -1.37 -5.03
N GLY A 19 3.65 -1.96 -4.91
CA GLY A 19 2.39 -1.25 -5.11
C GLY A 19 2.12 -0.14 -4.09
N PHE A 20 2.76 -0.17 -2.91
CA PHE A 20 2.78 0.97 -1.98
C PHE A 20 3.92 1.94 -2.25
N ILE A 21 5.12 1.45 -2.62
CA ILE A 21 6.29 2.30 -2.82
C ILE A 21 6.20 3.14 -4.11
N LEU A 22 5.69 2.58 -5.21
CA LEU A 22 5.62 3.29 -6.49
C LEU A 22 4.73 4.55 -6.41
N PRO A 23 3.50 4.51 -5.86
CA PRO A 23 2.72 5.74 -5.64
C PRO A 23 3.42 6.75 -4.74
N VAL A 24 4.20 6.31 -3.75
CA VAL A 24 4.97 7.24 -2.91
C VAL A 24 6.06 7.93 -3.75
N MET A 25 6.80 7.19 -4.56
CA MET A 25 7.81 7.74 -5.48
C MET A 25 7.21 8.75 -6.45
N ASP A 26 5.99 8.50 -6.92
CA ASP A 26 5.24 9.42 -7.77
C ASP A 26 4.92 10.74 -7.06
N ARG A 27 4.43 10.67 -5.81
CA ARG A 27 4.08 11.85 -5.00
C ARG A 27 5.28 12.70 -4.59
N ILE A 28 6.49 12.14 -4.49
CA ILE A 28 7.72 12.89 -4.22
C ILE A 28 8.47 13.32 -5.49
N GLY A 29 7.87 13.11 -6.67
CA GLY A 29 8.40 13.56 -7.96
C GLY A 29 9.58 12.75 -8.51
N LEU A 30 9.88 11.59 -7.93
CA LEU A 30 10.95 10.71 -8.43
C LEU A 30 10.59 10.01 -9.74
N MET A 31 9.30 9.88 -10.07
CA MET A 31 8.84 9.19 -11.29
C MET A 31 8.69 10.14 -12.51
N GLY A 32 8.87 11.44 -12.31
CA GLY A 32 8.76 12.46 -13.34
C GLY A 32 7.91 13.64 -12.92
N LEU A 33 7.92 14.69 -13.74
CA LEU A 33 7.16 15.92 -13.49
C LEU A 33 5.65 15.70 -13.73
N PRO A 34 4.79 16.45 -13.03
CA PRO A 34 3.35 16.49 -13.30
C PRO A 34 3.08 16.78 -14.78
N GLY A 35 2.07 16.12 -15.36
CA GLY A 35 1.68 16.33 -16.76
C GLY A 35 2.57 15.65 -17.80
N SER A 36 3.60 14.91 -17.40
CA SER A 36 4.44 14.10 -18.31
C SER A 36 3.74 12.88 -18.92
N GLY A 37 2.50 12.59 -18.51
CA GLY A 37 1.71 11.43 -18.95
C GLY A 37 2.18 10.07 -18.40
N LYS A 38 3.27 10.06 -17.61
CA LYS A 38 3.87 8.85 -17.02
C LYS A 38 3.70 8.77 -15.49
N VAL A 39 3.10 9.79 -14.89
CA VAL A 39 2.92 9.97 -13.45
C VAL A 39 1.46 10.19 -13.13
N ALA A 40 1.03 9.74 -11.95
CA ALA A 40 -0.35 9.96 -11.48
C ALA A 40 -0.52 11.37 -10.91
N TRP A 41 0.46 11.85 -10.13
CA TRP A 41 0.51 13.18 -9.55
C TRP A 41 1.82 13.89 -9.91
N GLY A 42 2.97 13.23 -9.76
CA GLY A 42 4.29 13.79 -10.09
C GLY A 42 4.84 14.83 -9.11
N ASP A 43 4.01 15.35 -8.19
CA ASP A 43 4.46 16.15 -7.05
C ASP A 43 3.49 16.05 -5.86
N TRP A 44 3.94 16.60 -4.72
CA TRP A 44 3.17 16.59 -3.48
C TRP A 44 1.95 17.48 -3.54
N GLU A 45 2.02 18.59 -4.28
CA GLU A 45 0.97 19.60 -4.31
C GLU A 45 -0.28 19.10 -5.07
N HIS A 46 -0.09 18.47 -6.23
CA HIS A 46 -1.12 17.80 -7.01
C HIS A 46 -1.72 16.63 -6.24
N PHE A 47 -0.91 15.88 -5.49
CA PHE A 47 -1.40 14.82 -4.62
C PHE A 47 -2.33 15.36 -3.52
N ILE A 48 -1.95 16.44 -2.82
CA ILE A 48 -2.81 17.04 -1.78
C ILE A 48 -4.05 17.68 -2.39
N ASN A 49 -3.94 18.34 -3.54
CA ASN A 49 -5.09 18.90 -4.24
C ASN A 49 -6.09 17.81 -4.64
N TYR A 50 -5.62 16.68 -5.17
CA TYR A 50 -6.45 15.50 -5.46
C TYR A 50 -7.04 14.88 -4.18
N THR A 51 -6.24 14.75 -3.12
CA THR A 51 -6.74 14.22 -1.84
C THR A 51 -7.84 15.12 -1.26
N ASN A 52 -7.75 16.43 -1.47
CA ASN A 52 -8.78 17.38 -1.03
C ASN A 52 -10.10 17.22 -1.81
N THR A 53 -10.05 16.81 -3.09
CA THR A 53 -11.29 16.47 -3.82
C THR A 53 -11.94 15.19 -3.31
N LEU A 54 -11.14 14.25 -2.80
CA LEU A 54 -11.64 13.01 -2.18
C LEU A 54 -12.24 13.24 -0.79
N ILE A 55 -11.79 14.27 -0.08
CA ILE A 55 -12.20 14.56 1.29
C ILE A 55 -12.72 16.00 1.36
N PRO A 56 -13.90 16.30 0.78
CA PRO A 56 -14.42 17.67 0.66
C PRO A 56 -14.73 18.32 2.03
N PHE A 57 -14.82 17.52 3.09
CA PHE A 57 -15.02 17.98 4.47
C PHE A 57 -13.71 18.34 5.20
N ALA A 58 -12.55 18.08 4.61
CA ALA A 58 -11.25 18.40 5.19
C ALA A 58 -10.64 19.67 4.58
N SER A 59 -10.07 20.55 5.40
CA SER A 59 -9.25 21.65 4.90
C SER A 59 -7.96 21.12 4.27
N ARG A 60 -7.29 21.93 3.43
CA ARG A 60 -6.02 21.56 2.79
C ARG A 60 -4.97 21.10 3.80
N SER A 61 -4.90 21.74 4.96
CA SER A 61 -3.99 21.36 6.05
C SER A 61 -4.31 19.98 6.62
N VAL A 62 -5.60 19.66 6.79
CA VAL A 62 -6.04 18.35 7.27
C VAL A 62 -5.76 17.27 6.22
N ALA A 63 -6.04 17.54 4.95
CA ALA A 63 -5.67 16.65 3.84
C ALA A 63 -4.15 16.40 3.77
N ASN A 64 -3.33 17.42 4.04
CA ASN A 64 -1.88 17.29 4.11
C ASN A 64 -1.42 16.37 5.25
N ILE A 65 -2.02 16.49 6.44
CA ILE A 65 -1.71 15.61 7.57
C ILE A 65 -2.08 14.17 7.24
N PHE A 66 -3.31 13.92 6.75
CA PHE A 66 -3.73 12.58 6.36
C PHE A 66 -2.87 11.99 5.23
N GLY A 67 -2.57 12.78 4.21
CA GLY A 67 -1.70 12.38 3.10
C GLY A 67 -0.29 12.02 3.57
N LEU A 68 0.28 12.81 4.49
CA LEU A 68 1.60 12.53 5.07
C LEU A 68 1.58 11.26 5.93
N THR A 69 0.59 11.11 6.82
CA THR A 69 0.45 9.91 7.65
C THR A 69 0.26 8.67 6.80
N ALA A 70 -0.58 8.73 5.76
CA ALA A 70 -0.77 7.64 4.82
C ALA A 70 0.54 7.29 4.09
N THR A 71 1.24 8.30 3.55
CA THR A 71 2.51 8.11 2.83
C THR A 71 3.57 7.45 3.70
N ILE A 72 3.73 7.90 4.96
CA ILE A 72 4.67 7.28 5.91
C ILE A 72 4.29 5.82 6.18
N ALA A 73 3.00 5.55 6.41
CA ALA A 73 2.53 4.20 6.66
C ALA A 73 2.71 3.27 5.43
N GLU A 74 2.43 3.77 4.21
CA GLU A 74 2.66 3.06 2.95
C GLU A 74 4.14 2.69 2.76
N VAL A 75 5.06 3.61 3.05
CA VAL A 75 6.51 3.34 2.99
C VAL A 75 6.91 2.26 3.99
N ILE A 76 6.50 2.38 5.25
CA ILE A 76 6.83 1.41 6.30
C ILE A 76 6.29 0.03 5.92
N ILE A 77 5.01 -0.06 5.55
CA ILE A 77 4.37 -1.31 5.13
C ILE A 77 5.07 -1.90 3.90
N GLY A 78 5.34 -1.07 2.89
CA GLY A 78 6.00 -1.50 1.66
C GLY A 78 7.38 -2.09 1.91
N ILE A 79 8.20 -1.40 2.70
CA ILE A 79 9.53 -1.88 3.09
C ILE A 79 9.43 -3.15 3.93
N CYS A 80 8.54 -3.20 4.92
CA CYS A 80 8.35 -4.41 5.76
C CYS A 80 7.91 -5.62 4.93
N LEU A 81 7.02 -5.44 3.95
CA LEU A 81 6.57 -6.52 3.06
C LEU A 81 7.70 -7.05 2.16
N ILE A 82 8.50 -6.14 1.56
CA ILE A 82 9.63 -6.50 0.69
C ILE A 82 10.74 -7.17 1.51
N ALA A 83 11.20 -6.52 2.59
CA ALA A 83 12.24 -7.05 3.46
C ALA A 83 11.80 -8.36 4.14
N GLY A 84 10.51 -8.49 4.43
CA GLY A 84 9.97 -9.65 5.13
C GLY A 84 10.13 -9.57 6.63
N LEU A 85 9.89 -8.38 7.17
CA LEU A 85 9.90 -8.06 8.59
C LEU A 85 8.47 -7.94 9.08
N LYS A 86 8.13 -8.67 10.15
CA LYS A 86 6.80 -8.69 10.78
C LYS A 86 5.67 -8.81 9.74
N ILE A 87 5.79 -9.77 8.83
CA ILE A 87 4.96 -9.82 7.60
C ILE A 87 3.46 -9.83 7.91
N LYS A 88 3.02 -10.58 8.92
CA LYS A 88 1.60 -10.65 9.29
C LYS A 88 1.04 -9.29 9.72
N LEU A 89 1.81 -8.52 10.49
CA LEU A 89 1.42 -7.18 10.93
C LEU A 89 1.44 -6.19 9.76
N ALA A 90 2.47 -6.23 8.92
CA ALA A 90 2.56 -5.39 7.73
C ALA A 90 1.40 -5.68 6.74
N ALA A 91 1.04 -6.95 6.59
CA ALA A 91 -0.08 -7.39 5.76
C ALA A 91 -1.44 -6.93 6.32
N LEU A 92 -1.65 -7.00 7.63
CA LEU A 92 -2.86 -6.43 8.25
C LEU A 92 -2.92 -4.90 8.07
N GLY A 93 -1.80 -4.21 8.25
CA GLY A 93 -1.71 -2.76 7.99
C GLY A 93 -2.03 -2.41 6.53
N ALA A 94 -1.50 -3.17 5.57
CA ALA A 94 -1.81 -3.02 4.15
C ALA A 94 -3.30 -3.20 3.85
N ALA A 95 -3.93 -4.22 4.44
CA ALA A 95 -5.36 -4.45 4.29
C ALA A 95 -6.20 -3.28 4.86
N LEU A 96 -5.85 -2.80 6.06
CA LEU A 96 -6.55 -1.69 6.71
C LEU A 96 -6.45 -0.40 5.89
N ILE A 97 -5.26 -0.04 5.40
CA ILE A 97 -5.07 1.16 4.58
C ILE A 97 -5.84 1.06 3.26
N THR A 98 -5.76 -0.09 2.57
CA THR A 98 -6.42 -0.26 1.27
C THR A 98 -7.94 -0.29 1.39
N VAL A 99 -8.50 -0.88 2.45
CA VAL A 99 -9.94 -0.77 2.76
C VAL A 99 -10.32 0.68 3.05
N THR A 100 -9.50 1.40 3.81
CA THR A 100 -9.74 2.82 4.11
C THR A 100 -9.80 3.63 2.82
N PHE A 101 -8.84 3.43 1.91
CA PHE A 101 -8.88 4.05 0.57
C PHE A 101 -10.13 3.65 -0.21
N ALA A 102 -10.51 2.37 -0.23
CA ALA A 102 -11.73 1.94 -0.91
C ALA A 102 -12.96 2.70 -0.39
N VAL A 103 -13.10 2.82 0.94
CA VAL A 103 -14.20 3.56 1.58
C VAL A 103 -14.20 5.02 1.14
N PHE A 104 -13.06 5.71 1.21
CA PHE A 104 -12.95 7.10 0.76
C PHE A 104 -13.27 7.27 -0.73
N MET A 105 -12.78 6.38 -1.59
CA MET A 105 -13.07 6.40 -3.03
C MET A 105 -14.55 6.18 -3.33
N ILE A 106 -15.23 5.32 -2.58
CA ILE A 106 -16.68 5.10 -2.72
C ILE A 106 -17.45 6.36 -2.37
N PHE A 107 -17.10 7.03 -1.26
CA PHE A 107 -17.78 8.26 -0.85
C PHE A 107 -17.52 9.43 -1.81
N ALA A 108 -16.31 9.53 -2.36
CA ALA A 108 -15.93 10.65 -3.21
C ALA A 108 -16.33 10.48 -4.69
N SER A 109 -16.18 9.27 -5.23
CA SER A 109 -16.26 8.99 -6.67
C SER A 109 -17.27 7.89 -7.02
N GLY A 110 -17.99 7.37 -6.02
CA GLY A 110 -19.01 6.34 -6.19
C GLY A 110 -18.46 4.91 -6.13
N ILE A 111 -19.38 3.94 -6.09
CA ILE A 111 -19.06 2.53 -5.80
C ILE A 111 -18.13 1.85 -6.82
N GLY A 112 -18.08 2.35 -8.06
CA GLY A 112 -17.25 1.80 -9.13
C GLY A 112 -15.78 2.22 -9.07
N ALA A 113 -15.46 3.33 -8.40
CA ALA A 113 -14.11 3.89 -8.35
C ALA A 113 -13.05 2.91 -7.80
N PRO A 114 -13.24 2.23 -6.64
CA PRO A 114 -12.23 1.30 -6.12
C PRO A 114 -12.03 0.04 -6.98
N PHE A 115 -12.90 -0.24 -7.96
CA PHE A 115 -12.74 -1.35 -8.90
C PHE A 115 -11.91 -0.98 -10.13
N GLN A 116 -11.78 0.32 -10.45
CA GLN A 116 -10.91 0.80 -11.53
C GLN A 116 -9.43 0.75 -11.14
N TYR A 117 -9.16 0.61 -9.84
CA TYR A 117 -7.84 0.45 -9.26
C TYR A 117 -7.75 -0.91 -8.58
N PRO A 118 -6.56 -1.51 -8.40
CA PRO A 118 -6.44 -2.84 -7.80
C PRO A 118 -6.66 -2.83 -6.26
N VAL A 119 -7.49 -1.94 -5.71
CA VAL A 119 -7.62 -1.71 -4.27
C VAL A 119 -8.11 -2.97 -3.55
N PHE A 120 -9.21 -3.58 -4.01
CA PHE A 120 -9.72 -4.82 -3.40
C PHE A 120 -8.80 -6.02 -3.62
N VAL A 121 -8.05 -6.05 -4.73
CA VAL A 121 -7.03 -7.08 -4.97
C VAL A 121 -5.91 -6.95 -3.94
N PHE A 122 -5.47 -5.72 -3.64
CA PHE A 122 -4.49 -5.46 -2.60
C PHE A 122 -5.02 -5.84 -1.22
N THR A 123 -6.26 -5.45 -0.89
CA THR A 123 -6.91 -5.84 0.37
C THR A 123 -6.97 -7.36 0.52
N GLY A 124 -7.49 -8.08 -0.48
CA GLY A 124 -7.62 -9.53 -0.43
C GLY A 124 -6.26 -10.24 -0.37
N GLY A 125 -5.29 -9.79 -1.16
CA GLY A 125 -3.92 -10.30 -1.14
C GLY A 125 -3.23 -10.09 0.20
N ALA A 126 -3.40 -8.91 0.80
CA ALA A 126 -2.85 -8.57 2.11
C ALA A 126 -3.51 -9.39 3.23
N LEU A 127 -4.84 -9.55 3.20
CA LEU A 127 -5.55 -10.41 4.16
C LEU A 127 -5.11 -11.88 4.03
N LEU A 128 -5.03 -12.40 2.81
CA LEU A 128 -4.54 -13.75 2.57
C LEU A 128 -3.12 -13.93 3.12
N LEU A 129 -2.22 -12.99 2.83
CA LEU A 129 -0.85 -12.99 3.34
C LEU A 129 -0.80 -12.95 4.87
N SER A 130 -1.72 -12.25 5.53
CA SER A 130 -1.81 -12.19 6.99
C SER A 130 -2.21 -13.52 7.65
N THR A 131 -2.90 -14.41 6.92
CA THR A 131 -3.31 -15.72 7.43
C THR A 131 -2.21 -16.79 7.33
N LEU A 132 -1.11 -16.52 6.62
CA LEU A 132 -0.02 -17.47 6.47
C LEU A 132 0.90 -17.46 7.70
N ASP A 133 1.36 -18.64 8.10
CA ASP A 133 2.23 -18.81 9.28
C ASP A 133 3.69 -19.06 8.91
N ASN A 134 3.96 -19.58 7.72
CA ASN A 134 5.29 -20.01 7.31
C ASN A 134 5.80 -19.24 6.10
N PHE A 135 6.70 -18.28 6.33
CA PHE A 135 7.30 -17.46 5.28
C PHE A 135 8.72 -17.94 4.99
N LYS A 136 8.88 -18.88 4.04
CA LYS A 136 10.17 -19.52 3.71
C LYS A 136 11.31 -18.52 3.46
N TRP A 137 11.03 -17.45 2.72
CA TRP A 137 11.98 -16.37 2.37
C TRP A 137 11.62 -15.06 3.07
N SER A 138 11.60 -15.08 4.40
CA SER A 138 11.43 -13.90 5.25
C SER A 138 12.61 -13.76 6.20
N LEU A 139 12.96 -12.51 6.54
CA LEU A 139 13.90 -12.23 7.62
C LEU A 139 13.38 -12.78 8.96
N ASP A 140 12.07 -12.71 9.21
CA ASP A 140 11.44 -13.30 10.40
C ASP A 140 11.76 -14.79 10.57
N ASN A 141 11.75 -15.58 9.49
CA ASN A 141 12.08 -17.00 9.53
C ASN A 141 13.59 -17.27 9.61
N TYR A 142 14.43 -16.34 9.15
CA TYR A 142 15.88 -16.46 9.28
C TYR A 142 16.33 -16.15 10.72
N ILE A 143 15.69 -15.17 11.37
CA ILE A 143 15.99 -14.75 12.75
C ILE A 143 15.45 -15.76 13.78
N ASN A 144 14.26 -16.34 13.55
CA ASN A 144 13.63 -17.26 14.49
C ASN A 144 13.98 -18.74 14.30
N LYS A 145 14.92 -19.08 13.40
CA LYS A 145 15.41 -20.45 13.31
C LYS A 145 16.28 -20.76 14.53
N PRO A 146 15.91 -21.74 15.39
CA PRO A 146 16.87 -22.27 16.34
C PRO A 146 18.01 -22.93 15.54
N ASN A 147 19.24 -22.64 15.94
CA ASN A 147 20.45 -23.28 15.40
C ASN A 147 20.37 -24.81 15.48
#